data_AF-G8Y3G7-F1
#
_entry.id   AF-G8Y3G7-F1
#
_cell.length_a   1.000
_cell.length_b   1.000
_cell.length_c   1.000
_cell.angle_alpha   90.00
_cell.angle_beta   90.00
_cell.angle_gamma   90.00
#
_symmetry.space_group_name_H-M   'P 1'
#
loop_
_entity.id
_entity.type
_entity.pdbx_description
1 polymer ?
#
loop_
_entity_poly.entity_id
_entity_poly.type
_entity_poly.pdbx_seq_one_letter_code
_entity_poly.pdbx_strand_id
1 'polypeptide(L)'
;MNEQLHKTLKSLASSDQACTIDENDWKNKALPGILESIEQIGSTSIEIEKSSPHDQEAIRKLDRGKLRLISHLKAHFGVAAPFTIRRIAELLLDPKKEGYTLNTLQEKVKFFNALSKSVLVSSALNEFPVETFNANDNASASEDVNSVDKMVRIPWSKQANEKDSVFDPDLSNEESK
;
A
#
# COMPACT_ATOMS: atom_id res chain seq x y z
N MET A 1 18.90 -5.84 -9.03
CA MET A 1 18.37 -4.48 -8.79
C MET A 1 19.51 -3.47 -8.89
N ASN A 2 19.36 -2.43 -9.73
CA ASN A 2 20.35 -1.36 -9.91
C ASN A 2 20.49 -0.51 -8.63
N GLU A 3 21.71 -0.07 -8.28
CA GLU A 3 22.00 0.76 -7.09
C GLU A 3 21.20 2.07 -7.09
N GLN A 4 21.03 2.70 -8.26
CA GLN A 4 20.27 3.94 -8.39
C GLN A 4 18.79 3.71 -8.07
N LEU A 5 18.21 2.63 -8.60
CA LEU A 5 16.83 2.25 -8.29
C LEU A 5 16.68 1.96 -6.79
N HIS A 6 17.61 1.20 -6.21
CA HIS A 6 17.57 0.87 -4.79
C HIS A 6 17.58 2.13 -3.90
N LYS A 7 18.41 3.13 -4.23
CA LYS A 7 18.40 4.44 -3.52
C LYS A 7 17.05 5.13 -3.65
N THR A 8 16.50 5.20 -4.86
CA THR A 8 15.18 5.80 -5.10
C THR A 8 14.07 5.08 -4.31
N LEU A 9 13.99 3.74 -4.40
CA LEU A 9 12.99 2.96 -3.67
C LEU A 9 13.14 3.10 -2.15
N LYS A 10 14.37 3.12 -1.63
CA LYS A 10 14.64 3.35 -0.21
C LYS A 10 14.15 4.71 0.26
N SER A 11 14.37 5.76 -0.54
CA SER A 11 13.85 7.11 -0.24
C SER A 11 12.32 7.12 -0.22
N LEU A 12 11.67 6.47 -1.19
CA LEU A 12 10.22 6.40 -1.30
C LEU A 12 9.59 5.63 -0.13
N ALA A 13 10.20 4.50 0.27
CA ALA A 13 9.70 3.66 1.35
C ALA A 13 9.92 4.25 2.76
N SER A 14 10.91 5.13 2.93
CA SER A 14 11.26 5.71 4.24
C SER A 14 10.63 7.08 4.51
N SER A 15 9.84 7.62 3.58
CA SER A 15 9.22 8.95 3.74
C SER A 15 8.04 8.89 4.70
N ASP A 16 8.12 9.60 5.83
CA ASP A 16 6.99 9.79 6.76
C ASP A 16 5.95 10.80 6.25
N GLN A 17 6.32 11.61 5.24
CA GLN A 17 5.43 12.56 4.57
C GLN A 17 4.89 11.99 3.24
N ALA A 18 3.94 12.72 2.63
CA ALA A 18 3.42 12.45 1.29
C ALA A 18 4.59 12.18 0.33
N CYS A 19 4.62 10.98 -0.23
CA CYS A 19 5.74 10.48 -1.02
C CYS A 19 5.81 11.25 -2.34
N THR A 20 6.84 12.06 -2.58
CA THR A 20 6.99 12.81 -3.84
C THR A 20 8.12 12.25 -4.69
N ILE A 21 7.91 12.23 -6.00
CA ILE A 21 8.93 11.91 -7.01
C ILE A 21 8.69 12.79 -8.22
N ASP A 22 9.77 13.40 -8.73
CA ASP A 22 9.71 14.20 -9.95
C ASP A 22 9.34 13.33 -11.17
N GLU A 23 8.58 13.88 -12.11
CA GLU A 23 8.11 13.15 -13.29
C GLU A 23 9.27 12.66 -14.18
N ASN A 24 10.38 13.42 -14.28
CA ASN A 24 11.54 12.99 -15.04
C ASN A 24 12.29 11.87 -14.32
N ASP A 25 12.43 11.95 -13.00
CA ASP A 25 13.05 10.90 -12.20
C ASP A 25 12.22 9.62 -12.22
N TRP A 26 10.89 9.75 -12.17
CA TRP A 26 9.98 8.64 -12.37
C TRP A 26 10.17 7.99 -13.74
N LYS A 27 9.97 8.76 -14.82
CA LYS A 27 9.97 8.26 -16.19
C LYS A 27 11.30 7.67 -16.62
N ASN A 28 12.42 8.31 -16.25
CA ASN A 28 13.74 7.95 -16.78
C ASN A 28 14.54 7.05 -15.84
N LYS A 29 14.20 6.96 -14.54
CA LYS A 29 14.97 6.19 -13.56
C LYS A 29 14.12 5.13 -12.86
N ALA A 30 13.07 5.55 -12.16
CA ALA A 30 12.31 4.64 -11.30
C ALA A 30 11.47 3.64 -12.10
N LEU A 31 10.67 4.10 -13.06
CA LEU A 31 9.80 3.24 -13.86
C LEU A 31 10.60 2.18 -14.64
N PRO A 32 11.66 2.50 -15.41
CA PRO A 32 12.46 1.49 -16.10
C PRO A 32 13.05 0.45 -15.14
N GLY A 33 13.56 0.89 -13.98
CA GLY A 33 14.12 -0.01 -12.98
C GLY A 33 13.07 -0.91 -12.32
N ILE A 34 11.86 -0.40 -12.07
CA ILE A 34 10.73 -1.19 -11.56
C ILE A 34 10.34 -2.26 -12.58
N LEU A 35 10.23 -1.89 -13.86
CA LEU A 35 9.91 -2.84 -14.94
C LEU A 35 10.96 -3.94 -15.05
N GLU A 36 12.24 -3.58 -14.98
CA GLU A 36 13.34 -4.55 -14.97
C GLU A 36 13.28 -5.47 -13.74
N SER A 37 13.01 -4.91 -12.56
CA SER A 37 12.91 -5.69 -11.32
C SER A 37 11.74 -6.67 -11.36
N ILE A 38 10.59 -6.26 -11.94
CA ILE A 38 9.44 -7.13 -12.18
C ILE A 38 9.84 -8.29 -13.10
N GLU A 39 10.56 -8.03 -14.20
CA GLU A 39 11.04 -9.09 -15.10
C GLU A 39 12.01 -10.04 -14.38
N GLN A 40 12.96 -9.52 -13.61
CA GLN A 40 13.94 -10.31 -12.86
C GLN A 40 13.27 -11.22 -11.83
N ILE A 41 12.35 -10.70 -11.02
CA ILE A 41 11.65 -11.50 -9.99
C ILE A 41 10.74 -12.55 -10.64
N GLY A 42 10.03 -12.14 -11.69
CA GLY A 42 9.10 -12.99 -12.44
C GLY A 42 9.78 -14.05 -13.30
N SER A 43 11.09 -13.93 -13.55
CA SER A 43 11.84 -14.95 -14.28
C SER A 43 11.89 -16.26 -13.48
N THR A 44 11.37 -17.33 -14.07
CA THR A 44 11.42 -18.69 -13.54
C THR A 44 12.23 -19.56 -14.49
N SER A 45 13.36 -20.10 -14.03
CA SER A 45 14.20 -21.02 -14.79
C SER A 45 13.66 -22.46 -14.85
N ILE A 46 12.33 -22.64 -14.75
CA ILE A 46 11.71 -23.97 -14.71
C ILE A 46 11.42 -24.39 -16.16
N GLU A 47 12.01 -25.51 -16.59
CA GLU A 47 11.66 -26.15 -17.86
C GLU A 47 10.18 -26.57 -17.83
N ILE A 48 9.34 -25.86 -18.60
CA ILE A 48 7.88 -26.04 -18.62
C ILE A 48 7.49 -27.50 -18.94
N GLU A 49 8.27 -28.18 -19.79
CA GLU A 49 8.02 -29.57 -20.20
C GLU A 49 8.17 -30.60 -19.07
N LYS A 50 8.97 -30.31 -18.04
CA LYS A 50 9.18 -31.22 -16.89
C LYS A 50 8.30 -30.87 -15.68
N SER A 51 7.47 -29.83 -15.80
CA SER A 51 6.68 -29.29 -14.69
C SER A 51 5.32 -29.98 -14.54
N SER A 52 4.84 -30.12 -13.31
CA SER A 52 3.52 -30.69 -13.04
C SER A 52 2.39 -29.81 -13.60
N PRO A 53 1.19 -30.34 -13.88
CA PRO A 53 0.07 -29.52 -14.36
C PRO A 53 -0.26 -28.32 -13.45
N HIS A 54 -0.09 -28.49 -12.14
CA HIS A 54 -0.29 -27.43 -11.16
C HIS A 54 0.78 -26.32 -11.29
N ASP A 55 2.03 -26.70 -11.51
CA ASP A 55 3.12 -25.76 -11.73
C ASP A 55 2.97 -25.02 -13.06
N GLN A 56 2.53 -25.70 -14.12
CA GLN A 56 2.22 -25.06 -15.39
C GLN A 56 1.16 -23.96 -15.25
N GLU A 57 0.08 -24.20 -14.49
CA GLU A 57 -0.93 -23.17 -14.26
C GLU A 57 -0.40 -22.00 -13.42
N ALA A 58 0.44 -22.28 -12.43
CA ALA A 58 1.08 -21.25 -11.62
C ALA A 58 2.06 -20.40 -12.46
N ILE A 59 2.84 -21.00 -13.36
CA ILE A 59 3.69 -20.29 -14.34
C ILE A 59 2.82 -19.39 -15.23
N ARG A 60 1.74 -19.91 -15.82
CA ARG A 60 0.82 -19.10 -16.65
C ARG A 60 0.19 -17.95 -15.87
N LYS A 61 -0.15 -18.14 -14.59
CA LYS A 61 -0.67 -17.07 -13.73
C LYS A 61 0.39 -16.01 -13.46
N LEU A 62 1.62 -16.42 -13.19
CA LEU A 62 2.75 -15.52 -12.98
C LEU A 62 3.01 -14.67 -14.23
N ASP A 63 3.12 -15.31 -15.40
CA ASP A 63 3.38 -14.62 -16.68
C ASP A 63 2.26 -13.64 -17.04
N ARG A 64 0.99 -14.06 -16.90
CA ARG A 64 -0.15 -13.16 -17.12
C ARG A 64 -0.14 -11.98 -16.15
N GLY A 65 0.15 -12.22 -14.87
CA GLY A 65 0.27 -11.17 -13.86
C GLY A 65 1.37 -10.17 -14.20
N LYS A 66 2.54 -10.68 -14.57
CA LYS A 66 3.70 -9.87 -14.99
C LYS A 66 3.39 -9.00 -16.21
N LEU A 67 2.86 -9.59 -17.27
CA LEU A 67 2.49 -8.86 -18.49
C LEU A 67 1.44 -7.79 -18.22
N ARG A 68 0.45 -8.09 -17.37
CA ARG A 68 -0.58 -7.14 -16.97
C ARG A 68 0.01 -5.96 -16.20
N LEU A 69 0.89 -6.22 -15.23
CA LEU A 69 1.59 -5.18 -14.45
C LEU A 69 2.40 -4.25 -15.34
N ILE A 70 3.24 -4.82 -16.21
CA ILE A 70 4.11 -4.07 -17.10
C ILE A 70 3.29 -3.21 -18.06
N SER A 71 2.26 -3.80 -18.67
CA SER A 71 1.37 -3.08 -19.58
C SER A 71 0.65 -1.93 -18.86
N HIS A 72 0.12 -2.18 -17.65
CA HIS A 72 -0.58 -1.16 -16.87
C HIS A 72 0.32 0.01 -16.49
N LEU A 73 1.54 -0.28 -15.98
CA LEU A 73 2.52 0.75 -15.63
C LEU A 73 2.88 1.62 -16.84
N LYS A 74 3.10 1.01 -18.00
CA LYS A 74 3.44 1.76 -19.22
C LYS A 74 2.27 2.60 -19.73
N ALA A 75 1.05 2.05 -19.70
CA ALA A 75 -0.13 2.69 -20.25
C ALA A 75 -0.65 3.84 -19.38
N HIS A 76 -0.69 3.65 -18.06
CA HIS A 76 -1.32 4.59 -17.12
C HIS A 76 -0.31 5.44 -16.34
N PHE A 77 0.90 4.92 -16.14
CA PHE A 77 1.92 5.57 -15.30
C PHE A 77 3.22 5.82 -16.07
N GLY A 78 3.14 6.04 -17.38
CA GLY A 78 4.32 6.36 -18.21
C GLY A 78 4.91 7.75 -17.97
N VAL A 79 4.11 8.66 -17.39
CA VAL A 79 4.47 10.08 -17.16
C VAL A 79 4.65 10.37 -15.67
N ALA A 80 3.70 9.93 -14.84
CA ALA A 80 3.72 10.15 -13.39
C ALA A 80 3.58 8.84 -12.63
N ALA A 81 4.13 8.80 -11.42
CA ALA A 81 4.07 7.63 -10.55
C ALA A 81 2.64 7.38 -10.03
N PRO A 82 2.24 6.12 -9.82
CA PRO A 82 0.98 5.82 -9.13
C PRO A 82 1.02 6.36 -7.70
N PHE A 83 -0.14 6.75 -7.15
CA PHE A 83 -0.19 7.27 -5.77
C PHE A 83 0.29 6.24 -4.72
N THR A 84 0.23 4.96 -5.06
CA THR A 84 0.71 3.82 -4.25
C THR A 84 2.21 3.56 -4.38
N ILE A 85 2.98 4.48 -4.97
CA ILE A 85 4.41 4.29 -5.25
C ILE A 85 5.22 3.90 -4.00
N ARG A 86 4.87 4.42 -2.82
CA ARG A 86 5.46 4.00 -1.55
C ARG A 86 5.30 2.49 -1.32
N ARG A 87 4.07 1.97 -1.47
CA ARG A 87 3.80 0.54 -1.27
C ARG A 87 4.52 -0.33 -2.29
N ILE A 88 4.59 0.14 -3.54
CA ILE A 88 5.37 -0.53 -4.59
C ILE A 88 6.85 -0.58 -4.20
N ALA A 89 7.39 0.52 -3.66
CA ALA A 89 8.78 0.59 -3.24
C ALA A 89 9.09 -0.34 -2.07
N GLU A 90 8.23 -0.40 -1.05
CA GLU A 90 8.35 -1.33 0.08
C GLU A 90 8.42 -2.79 -0.41
N LEU A 91 7.46 -3.18 -1.25
CA LEU A 91 7.37 -4.53 -1.81
C LEU A 91 8.61 -4.91 -2.63
N LEU A 92 9.15 -3.99 -3.43
CA LEU A 92 10.28 -4.27 -4.31
C LEU A 92 11.63 -4.20 -3.58
N LEU A 93 11.78 -3.33 -2.58
CA LEU A 93 13.04 -3.09 -1.88
C LEU A 93 13.42 -4.27 -0.98
N ASP A 94 12.48 -4.72 -0.16
CA ASP A 94 12.68 -5.87 0.73
C ASP A 94 11.40 -6.71 0.82
N PRO A 95 11.14 -7.56 -0.19
CA PRO A 95 9.99 -8.45 -0.21
C PRO A 95 9.89 -9.29 1.07
N LYS A 96 11.02 -9.70 1.64
CA LYS A 96 11.06 -10.58 2.82
C LYS A 96 10.56 -9.87 4.07
N LYS A 97 10.93 -8.60 4.26
CA LYS A 97 10.40 -7.75 5.34
C LYS A 97 8.88 -7.57 5.23
N GLU A 98 8.36 -7.57 4.00
CA GLU A 98 6.92 -7.50 3.70
C GLU A 98 6.22 -8.87 3.73
N GLY A 99 6.91 -9.95 4.11
CA GLY A 99 6.35 -11.29 4.24
C GLY A 99 6.41 -12.15 2.97
N TYR A 100 7.22 -11.77 1.98
CA TYR A 100 7.41 -12.49 0.71
C TYR A 100 8.84 -13.02 0.55
N THR A 101 9.00 -14.32 0.66
CA THR A 101 10.29 -15.04 0.61
C THR A 101 10.81 -15.32 -0.80
N LEU A 102 9.93 -15.33 -1.82
CA LEU A 102 10.25 -15.50 -3.25
C LEU A 102 11.02 -16.78 -3.66
N ASN A 103 11.14 -17.76 -2.76
CA ASN A 103 11.94 -18.97 -2.98
C ASN A 103 11.26 -19.98 -3.89
N THR A 104 9.93 -20.03 -3.84
CA THR A 104 9.10 -20.97 -4.61
C THR A 104 8.24 -20.26 -5.64
N LEU A 105 7.82 -20.98 -6.67
CA LEU A 105 6.88 -20.49 -7.68
C LEU A 105 5.59 -19.93 -7.03
N GLN A 106 5.06 -20.62 -6.02
CA GLN A 106 3.85 -20.18 -5.33
C GLN A 106 4.05 -18.88 -4.54
N GLU A 107 5.20 -18.71 -3.89
CA GLU A 107 5.53 -17.46 -3.20
C GLU A 107 5.71 -16.30 -4.18
N LYS A 108 6.31 -16.55 -5.35
CA LYS A 108 6.37 -15.57 -6.44
C LYS A 108 4.98 -15.17 -6.91
N VAL A 109 4.08 -16.13 -7.15
CA VAL A 109 2.68 -15.84 -7.52
C VAL A 109 1.97 -14.99 -6.46
N LYS A 110 2.16 -15.30 -5.17
CA LYS A 110 1.61 -14.50 -4.06
C LYS A 110 2.16 -13.07 -4.05
N PHE A 111 3.47 -12.91 -4.21
CA PHE A 111 4.12 -11.61 -4.31
C PHE A 111 3.56 -10.78 -5.48
N PHE A 112 3.46 -11.37 -6.66
CA PHE A 112 2.93 -10.70 -7.85
C PHE A 112 1.46 -10.30 -7.71
N ASN A 113 0.66 -11.07 -6.98
CA ASN A 113 -0.71 -10.69 -6.65
C ASN A 113 -0.73 -9.46 -5.72
N ALA A 114 0.11 -9.42 -4.71
CA ALA A 114 0.23 -8.25 -3.81
C ALA A 114 0.72 -7.00 -4.56
N LEU A 115 1.73 -7.16 -5.43
CA LEU A 115 2.22 -6.09 -6.28
C LEU A 115 1.13 -5.59 -7.24
N SER A 116 0.34 -6.49 -7.82
CA SER A 116 -0.81 -6.15 -8.67
C SER A 116 -1.83 -5.28 -7.96
N LYS A 117 -2.16 -5.60 -6.71
CA LYS A 117 -3.09 -4.77 -5.91
C LYS A 117 -2.56 -3.36 -5.67
N SER A 118 -1.24 -3.19 -5.64
CA SER A 118 -0.60 -1.89 -5.44
C SER A 118 -0.51 -1.11 -6.75
N VAL A 119 -0.22 -1.78 -7.87
CA VAL A 119 0.00 -1.15 -9.18
C VAL A 119 -1.29 -0.87 -9.96
N LEU A 120 -2.28 -1.77 -9.87
CA LEU A 120 -3.53 -1.69 -10.64
C LEU A 120 -4.51 -0.70 -10.01
N VAL A 121 -4.07 0.53 -9.86
CA VAL A 121 -4.83 1.68 -9.41
C VAL A 121 -5.06 2.65 -10.57
N SER A 122 -6.00 3.58 -10.40
CA SER A 122 -6.39 4.55 -11.43
C SER A 122 -5.63 5.87 -11.37
N SER A 123 -5.20 6.28 -10.17
CA SER A 123 -4.72 7.64 -9.94
C SER A 123 -3.20 7.75 -9.84
N ALA A 124 -2.67 8.82 -10.40
CA ALA A 124 -1.29 9.23 -10.24
C ALA A 124 -1.08 10.11 -8.99
N LEU A 125 0.17 10.24 -8.57
CA LEU A 125 0.55 11.07 -7.42
C LEU A 125 0.22 12.56 -7.64
N ASN A 126 0.37 13.05 -8.86
CA ASN A 126 0.14 14.46 -9.21
C ASN A 126 -1.35 14.85 -9.25
N GLU A 127 -2.28 13.88 -9.18
CA GLU A 127 -3.72 14.14 -9.05
C GLU A 127 -4.11 14.62 -7.64
N PHE A 128 -3.24 14.40 -6.65
CA PHE A 128 -3.46 14.78 -5.26
C PHE A 128 -2.33 15.69 -4.77
N PRO A 129 -2.37 17.00 -5.08
CA PRO A 129 -1.36 17.92 -4.60
C PRO A 129 -1.34 17.95 -3.07
N VAL A 130 -0.15 18.12 -2.49
CA VAL A 130 0.01 18.25 -1.04
C VAL A 130 -0.76 19.48 -0.58
N GLU A 131 -1.74 19.30 0.32
CA GLU A 131 -2.48 20.41 0.89
C GLU A 131 -1.53 21.32 1.68
N THR A 132 -1.31 22.53 1.17
CA THR A 132 -0.62 23.58 1.90
C THR A 132 -1.66 24.36 2.70
N PHE A 133 -1.88 23.96 3.95
CA PHE A 133 -2.64 24.80 4.88
C PHE A 133 -1.87 26.09 5.10
N ASN A 134 -2.30 27.18 4.47
CA ASN A 134 -1.75 28.51 4.74
C ASN A 134 -2.17 28.93 6.14
N ALA A 135 -1.23 28.93 7.08
CA ALA A 135 -1.47 29.36 8.46
C ALA A 135 -1.96 30.83 8.56
N ASN A 136 -1.82 31.61 7.49
CA ASN A 136 -2.24 33.02 7.43
C ASN A 136 -3.74 33.23 7.14
N ASP A 137 -4.48 32.22 6.68
CA ASP A 137 -5.92 32.37 6.40
C ASP A 137 -6.78 32.35 7.68
N ASN A 138 -6.17 32.08 8.84
CA ASN A 138 -6.82 32.08 10.14
C ASN A 138 -6.71 33.41 10.92
N ALA A 139 -6.12 34.46 10.34
CA ALA A 139 -5.94 35.74 11.03
C ALA A 139 -7.23 36.59 11.15
N SER A 140 -8.36 36.15 10.59
CA SER A 140 -9.64 36.88 10.64
C SER A 140 -10.78 36.15 11.37
N ALA A 141 -10.48 35.07 12.10
CA ALA A 141 -11.47 34.40 12.96
C ALA A 141 -11.11 34.57 14.44
N SER A 142 -11.00 35.82 14.89
CA SER A 142 -11.15 36.13 16.30
C SER A 142 -12.65 36.27 16.62
N GLU A 143 -13.06 35.61 17.70
CA GLU A 143 -14.39 35.64 18.35
C GLU A 143 -15.39 34.55 17.94
N ASP A 144 -15.20 33.33 18.46
CA ASP A 144 -16.17 32.71 19.39
C ASP A 144 -15.62 31.39 19.97
N VAL A 145 -14.77 31.48 20.99
CA VAL A 145 -14.37 30.33 21.82
C VAL A 145 -15.44 30.11 22.88
N ASN A 146 -16.61 29.60 22.48
CA ASN A 146 -17.60 28.96 23.36
C ASN A 146 -18.69 28.20 22.58
N SER A 147 -18.31 27.28 21.69
CA SER A 147 -19.23 26.24 21.22
C SER A 147 -18.61 24.87 21.46
N VAL A 148 -18.60 24.46 22.73
CA VAL A 148 -18.66 23.05 23.05
C VAL A 148 -20.05 22.58 22.61
N ASP A 149 -20.08 21.45 21.91
CA ASP A 149 -21.27 20.61 21.71
C ASP A 149 -22.10 20.82 20.44
N LYS A 150 -21.55 20.39 19.31
CA LYS A 150 -22.34 19.66 18.30
C LYS A 150 -21.67 18.31 18.05
N MET A 151 -21.91 17.37 18.96
CA MET A 151 -21.60 15.96 18.76
C MET A 151 -22.30 15.49 17.48
N VAL A 152 -21.52 15.31 16.40
CA VAL A 152 -22.03 14.85 15.11
C VAL A 152 -22.51 13.41 15.28
N ARG A 153 -23.82 13.20 15.10
CA ARG A 153 -24.44 11.88 15.26
C ARG A 153 -23.98 10.97 14.13
N ILE A 154 -23.32 9.86 14.47
CA ILE A 154 -22.84 8.88 13.49
C ILE A 154 -24.04 8.01 13.06
N PRO A 155 -24.42 7.98 11.77
CA PRO A 155 -25.69 7.35 11.33
C PRO A 155 -25.81 5.84 11.64
N TRP A 156 -24.68 5.14 11.80
CA TRP A 156 -24.64 3.70 12.06
C TRP A 156 -24.37 3.33 13.52
N SER A 157 -24.21 4.30 14.43
CA SER A 157 -24.10 4.00 15.85
C SER A 157 -25.48 3.58 16.37
N LYS A 158 -25.76 2.27 16.36
CA LYS A 158 -26.89 1.71 17.09
C LYS A 158 -26.66 2.03 18.56
N GLN A 159 -27.53 2.84 19.15
CA GLN A 159 -27.57 3.01 20.60
C GLN A 159 -27.84 1.63 21.19
N ALA A 160 -26.88 1.11 21.96
CA ALA A 160 -27.15 -0.01 22.83
C ALA A 160 -28.26 0.44 23.77
N ASN A 161 -29.38 -0.29 23.80
CA ASN A 161 -30.41 -0.04 24.80
C ASN A 161 -29.76 -0.22 26.17
N GLU A 162 -29.69 0.87 26.95
CA GLU A 162 -29.36 0.86 28.37
C GLU A 162 -30.44 0.10 29.15
N LYS A 163 -30.41 -1.24 29.06
CA LYS A 163 -31.02 -2.18 30.00
C LYS A 163 -30.27 -3.51 29.90
N ASP A 164 -28.98 -3.47 30.19
CA ASP A 164 -28.19 -4.63 30.63
C ASP A 164 -26.93 -4.10 31.32
N SER A 165 -27.13 -3.38 32.42
CA SER A 165 -26.07 -3.06 33.38
C SER A 165 -26.56 -3.39 34.78
N VAL A 166 -26.66 -4.69 35.10
CA VAL A 166 -26.56 -5.13 36.49
C VAL A 166 -25.16 -5.68 36.67
N PHE A 167 -24.22 -4.77 36.91
CA PHE A 167 -22.96 -5.09 37.56
C PHE A 167 -23.06 -4.47 38.95
N ASP A 168 -23.51 -5.28 39.92
CA ASP A 168 -23.53 -4.95 41.34
C ASP A 168 -22.10 -5.18 41.89
N PRO A 169 -21.36 -4.13 42.29
CA PRO A 169 -19.97 -4.27 42.72
C PRO A 169 -19.83 -4.58 44.22
N ASP A 170 -20.91 -4.92 44.94
CA ASP A 170 -20.92 -4.97 46.41
C ASP A 170 -21.11 -6.37 47.04
N LEU A 171 -20.77 -7.44 46.31
CA LEU A 171 -20.71 -8.79 46.90
C LEU A 171 -19.28 -9.32 46.96
N SER A 172 -18.45 -8.67 47.77
CA SER A 172 -17.23 -9.27 48.30
C SER A 172 -16.84 -8.67 49.65
N ASN A 173 -17.43 -9.17 50.74
CA ASN A 173 -16.75 -9.62 51.97
C ASN A 173 -17.73 -9.82 53.14
N GLU A 174 -17.31 -10.69 54.07
CA GLU A 174 -17.95 -11.20 55.29
C GLU A 174 -18.66 -12.57 55.10
N GLU A 175 -18.30 -13.65 55.80
CA GLU A 175 -17.31 -13.91 56.84
C GLU A 175 -17.00 -15.42 56.86
N SER A 176 -15.80 -15.77 57.31
CA SER A 176 -15.46 -17.14 57.73
C SER A 176 -16.04 -17.44 59.11
N LYS A 177 -16.76 -18.56 59.26
CA LYS A 177 -16.60 -19.52 60.36
C LYS A 177 -17.45 -20.77 60.18
#